data_AF-A0A0F6IJU4-F1
#
_entry.id   AF-A0A0F6IJU4-F1
#
_cell.length_a   1.000
_cell.length_b   1.000
_cell.length_c   1.000
_cell.angle_alpha   90.00
_cell.angle_beta   90.00
_cell.angle_gamma   90.00
#
_symmetry.space_group_name_H-M   'P 1'
#
loop_
_entity.id
_entity.type
_entity.pdbx_description
1 polymer ?
#
loop_
_entity_poly.entity_id
_entity_poly.type
_entity_poly.pdbx_seq_one_letter_code
_entity_poly.pdbx_strand_id
1 'polypeptide(L)'
;MIQSVTIKILFSVCLLVCTAGIHLKIGNSHSIFIIEEWKAEDQIIPLLRSPVTDATFTLTKEQKVQLTNRLISFETKKGSQIAVLIVDSTGEWSIEEYAVKVFEKTKLGPTMEY
;
A
#
# COMPACT_ATOMS: atom_id res chain seq x y z
N MET A 1 41.99 -12.08 -28.58
CA MET A 1 42.49 -10.69 -28.56
C MET A 1 41.39 -9.63 -28.78
N ILE A 2 40.34 -9.90 -29.57
CA ILE A 2 39.31 -8.91 -29.94
C ILE A 2 38.27 -8.65 -28.82
N GLN A 3 37.94 -9.65 -27.99
CA GLN A 3 36.96 -9.51 -26.89
C GLN A 3 37.46 -8.62 -25.72
N SER A 4 38.77 -8.59 -25.46
CA SER A 4 39.35 -7.76 -24.37
C SER A 4 39.43 -6.27 -24.74
N VAL A 5 39.47 -5.95 -26.04
CA VAL A 5 39.50 -4.57 -26.56
C VAL A 5 38.09 -3.95 -26.49
N THR A 6 37.04 -4.72 -26.82
CA THR A 6 35.64 -4.25 -26.75
C THR A 6 35.19 -3.93 -25.33
N ILE A 7 35.58 -4.76 -24.33
CA ILE A 7 35.28 -4.52 -22.92
C ILE A 7 35.99 -3.27 -22.39
N LYS A 8 37.25 -3.02 -22.81
CA LYS A 8 38.01 -1.83 -22.40
C LYS A 8 37.47 -0.54 -23.03
N ILE A 9 36.95 -0.59 -24.26
CA ILE A 9 36.31 0.56 -24.90
C ILE A 9 34.96 0.87 -24.23
N LEU A 10 34.16 -0.14 -23.91
CA LEU A 10 32.87 0.03 -23.23
C LEU A 10 33.05 0.59 -21.79
N PHE A 11 34.11 0.19 -21.08
CA PHE A 11 34.44 0.73 -19.75
C PHE A 11 35.01 2.16 -19.81
N SER A 12 35.78 2.49 -20.85
CA SER A 12 36.36 3.83 -21.06
C SER A 12 35.30 4.88 -21.44
N VAL A 13 34.28 4.48 -22.20
CA VAL A 13 33.11 5.34 -22.50
C VAL A 13 32.24 5.58 -21.27
N CYS A 14 32.12 4.59 -20.37
CA CYS A 14 31.39 4.73 -19.10
C CYS A 14 32.10 5.67 -18.10
N LEU A 15 33.44 5.68 -18.09
CA LEU A 15 34.21 6.57 -17.21
C LEU A 15 34.26 8.04 -17.69
N LEU A 16 34.12 8.28 -19.00
CA LEU A 16 34.10 9.64 -19.58
C LEU A 16 32.82 10.42 -19.23
N VAL A 17 31.72 9.72 -18.93
CA VAL A 17 30.46 10.32 -18.46
C VAL A 17 30.56 10.78 -16.98
N CYS A 18 31.51 10.27 -16.21
CA CYS A 18 31.60 10.52 -14.76
C CYS A 18 32.53 11.68 -14.34
N THR A 19 33.32 12.27 -15.25
CA THR A 19 34.28 13.36 -14.87
C THR A 19 34.07 14.68 -15.60
N ALA A 20 33.19 14.75 -16.60
CA ALA A 20 32.81 15.99 -17.28
C ALA A 20 31.65 16.75 -16.57
N GLY A 21 31.32 16.37 -15.32
CA GLY A 21 30.18 16.91 -14.57
C GLY A 21 30.51 17.98 -13.52
N ILE A 22 31.74 18.48 -13.42
CA ILE A 22 32.07 19.54 -12.45
C ILE A 22 33.03 20.57 -13.06
N HIS A 23 32.62 21.27 -14.13
CA HIS A 23 33.05 22.66 -14.37
C HIS A 23 32.21 23.38 -15.45
N LEU A 24 30.87 23.34 -15.34
CA LEU A 24 30.00 24.15 -16.18
C LEU A 24 29.38 25.29 -15.36
N LYS A 25 30.07 26.43 -15.47
CA LYS A 25 29.57 27.81 -15.40
C LYS A 25 28.09 27.93 -15.00
N ILE A 26 27.84 28.44 -13.79
CA ILE A 26 26.53 28.92 -13.34
C ILE A 26 26.04 29.97 -14.35
N GLY A 27 25.05 29.59 -15.14
CA GLY A 27 24.42 30.43 -16.14
C GLY A 27 23.11 29.78 -16.59
N ASN A 28 22.01 30.32 -16.07
CA ASN A 28 20.62 30.08 -16.44
C ASN A 28 19.88 28.94 -15.70
N SER A 29 18.86 29.37 -14.96
CA SER A 29 17.92 28.60 -14.16
C SER A 29 17.05 27.68 -15.00
N HIS A 30 17.09 26.37 -14.73
CA HIS A 30 15.97 25.40 -14.71
C HIS A 30 16.54 23.97 -14.68
N SER A 31 17.18 23.57 -13.58
CA SER A 31 17.51 22.17 -13.34
C SER A 31 16.27 21.48 -12.78
N ILE A 32 15.41 20.95 -13.65
CA ILE A 32 14.33 20.05 -13.23
C ILE A 32 15.01 18.71 -12.90
N PHE A 33 15.35 18.53 -11.62
CA PHE A 33 15.63 17.20 -11.09
C PHE A 33 14.31 16.44 -11.11
N ILE A 34 14.19 15.43 -11.97
CA ILE A 34 13.08 14.48 -11.91
C ILE A 34 13.30 13.66 -10.63
N ILE A 35 12.59 14.04 -9.56
CA ILE A 35 12.37 13.16 -8.43
C ILE A 35 11.31 12.18 -8.92
N GLU A 36 11.69 10.92 -9.15
CA GLU A 36 10.73 9.83 -9.34
C GLU A 36 9.93 9.73 -8.04
N GLU A 37 8.75 10.35 -8.02
CA GLU A 37 7.81 10.28 -6.92
C GLU A 37 7.15 8.90 -6.99
N TRP A 38 7.67 7.95 -6.21
CA TRP A 38 7.08 6.62 -6.06
C TRP A 38 5.73 6.80 -5.35
N LYS A 39 4.68 7.05 -6.13
CA LYS A 39 3.33 7.17 -5.62
C LYS A 39 2.80 5.76 -5.39
N ALA A 40 2.56 5.39 -4.13
CA ALA A 40 1.82 4.17 -3.83
C ALA A 40 0.44 4.24 -4.51
N GLU A 41 0.04 3.16 -5.19
CA GLU A 41 -1.30 3.01 -5.76
C GLU A 41 -2.36 3.26 -4.68
N ASP A 42 -3.46 3.95 -5.03
CA ASP A 42 -4.52 4.27 -4.08
C ASP A 42 -4.98 3.00 -3.35
N GLN A 43 -4.90 3.01 -2.02
CA GLN A 43 -5.14 1.80 -1.25
C GLN A 43 -6.61 1.35 -1.38
N ILE A 44 -6.78 0.10 -1.82
CA ILE A 44 -8.08 -0.54 -1.93
C ILE A 44 -8.63 -0.81 -0.52
N ILE A 45 -9.69 -0.09 -0.14
CA ILE A 45 -10.43 -0.35 1.10
C ILE A 45 -11.45 -1.48 0.88
N PRO A 46 -11.32 -2.63 1.55
CA PRO A 46 -12.26 -3.75 1.45
C PRO A 46 -13.63 -3.40 2.07
N LEU A 47 -14.69 -3.94 1.47
CA LEU A 47 -16.06 -3.87 2.01
C LEU A 47 -16.27 -4.98 3.05
N LEU A 48 -16.75 -4.66 4.24
CA LEU A 48 -17.10 -5.68 5.24
C LEU A 48 -18.50 -6.22 4.94
N ARG A 49 -18.55 -7.37 4.26
CA ARG A 49 -19.80 -8.08 3.92
C ARG A 49 -20.19 -9.14 4.95
N SER A 50 -19.29 -9.44 5.88
CA SER A 50 -19.44 -10.43 6.94
C SER A 50 -18.71 -9.98 8.20
N PRO A 51 -19.05 -10.53 9.38
CA PRO A 51 -18.38 -10.18 10.64
C PRO A 51 -16.85 -10.36 10.60
N VAL A 52 -16.33 -11.25 9.75
CA VAL A 52 -14.88 -11.39 9.51
C VAL A 52 -14.58 -11.26 8.03
N THR A 53 -13.77 -10.28 7.68
CA THR A 53 -13.20 -10.08 6.34
C THR A 53 -11.68 -10.19 6.45
N ASP A 54 -11.09 -11.12 5.71
CA ASP A 54 -9.66 -11.39 5.72
C ASP A 54 -9.15 -11.25 4.29
N ALA A 55 -8.47 -10.14 4.01
CA ALA A 55 -7.91 -9.82 2.70
C ALA A 55 -6.50 -10.43 2.50
N THR A 56 -5.88 -10.95 3.56
CA THR A 56 -4.51 -11.47 3.56
C THR A 56 -4.45 -12.98 3.56
N PHE A 57 -5.60 -13.67 3.65
CA PHE A 57 -5.70 -15.12 3.79
C PHE A 57 -4.92 -15.65 5.00
N THR A 58 -4.84 -14.85 6.06
CA THR A 58 -4.11 -15.21 7.28
C THR A 58 -4.84 -16.28 8.09
N LEU A 59 -6.18 -16.29 8.05
CA LEU A 59 -7.00 -17.26 8.78
C LEU A 59 -7.27 -18.50 7.94
N THR A 60 -7.18 -19.67 8.57
CA THR A 60 -7.76 -20.88 7.98
C THR A 60 -9.29 -20.78 7.92
N LYS A 61 -9.92 -21.63 7.12
CA LYS A 61 -11.38 -21.69 7.02
C LYS A 61 -12.02 -21.96 8.38
N GLU A 62 -11.46 -22.88 9.16
CA GLU A 62 -11.95 -23.25 10.48
C GLU A 62 -11.83 -22.09 11.47
N GLN A 63 -10.70 -21.38 11.47
CA GLN A 63 -10.49 -20.19 12.31
C GLN A 63 -11.48 -19.08 11.97
N LYS A 64 -11.70 -18.83 10.67
CA LYS A 64 -12.65 -17.82 10.20
C LYS A 64 -14.08 -18.17 10.62
N VAL A 65 -14.48 -19.43 10.52
CA VAL A 65 -15.81 -19.90 10.97
C VAL A 65 -15.96 -19.75 12.48
N GLN A 66 -14.97 -20.19 13.27
CA GLN A 66 -15.01 -20.08 14.72
C GLN A 66 -15.11 -18.61 15.18
N LEU A 67 -14.30 -17.72 14.59
CA LEU A 67 -14.33 -16.30 14.91
C LEU A 67 -15.68 -15.67 14.53
N THR A 68 -16.19 -15.99 13.34
CA THR A 68 -17.51 -15.51 12.87
C THR A 68 -18.61 -15.92 13.85
N ASN A 69 -18.66 -17.19 14.25
CA ASN A 69 -19.67 -17.69 15.20
C ASN A 69 -19.58 -17.00 16.57
N ARG A 70 -18.36 -16.69 17.02
CA ARG A 70 -18.14 -15.95 18.27
C ARG A 70 -18.68 -14.52 18.18
N LEU A 71 -18.44 -13.83 17.07
CA LEU A 71 -18.93 -12.45 16.86
C LEU A 71 -20.46 -12.41 16.77
N ILE A 72 -21.08 -13.34 16.03
CA ILE A 72 -22.54 -13.47 15.96
C ILE A 72 -23.12 -13.75 17.36
N SER A 73 -22.52 -14.67 18.11
CA SER A 73 -22.96 -14.99 19.48
C SER A 73 -22.84 -13.78 20.41
N PHE A 74 -21.86 -12.92 20.20
CA PHE A 74 -21.70 -11.68 20.95
C PHE A 74 -22.79 -10.67 20.59
N GLU A 75 -23.05 -10.47 19.30
CA GLU A 75 -24.12 -9.60 18.79
C GLU A 75 -25.48 -10.02 19.34
N THR A 76 -25.83 -11.30 19.30
CA THR A 76 -27.08 -11.82 19.88
C THR A 76 -27.19 -11.57 21.38
N LYS A 77 -26.08 -11.60 22.12
CA LYS A 77 -26.07 -11.42 23.58
C LYS A 77 -26.06 -9.96 24.03
N LYS A 78 -25.52 -9.05 23.22
CA LYS A 78 -25.24 -7.65 23.61
C LYS A 78 -25.95 -6.62 22.73
N GLY A 79 -26.51 -7.03 21.60
CA GLY A 79 -27.13 -6.16 20.60
C GLY A 79 -26.16 -5.26 19.83
N SER A 80 -24.85 -5.35 20.11
CA SER A 80 -23.81 -4.58 19.43
C SER A 80 -23.10 -5.46 18.39
N GLN A 81 -23.03 -4.96 17.16
CA GLN A 81 -22.32 -5.62 16.07
C GLN A 81 -20.81 -5.37 16.16
N ILE A 82 -20.01 -6.40 15.92
CA ILE A 82 -18.54 -6.31 15.84
C ILE A 82 -18.11 -6.91 14.49
N ALA A 83 -17.29 -6.16 13.76
CA ALA A 83 -16.63 -6.62 12.55
C ALA A 83 -15.11 -6.64 12.72
N VAL A 84 -14.46 -7.62 12.09
CA VAL A 84 -13.01 -7.79 12.06
C VAL A 84 -12.55 -7.73 10.61
N LEU A 85 -11.63 -6.82 10.32
CA LEU A 85 -10.96 -6.68 9.03
C LEU A 85 -9.48 -6.99 9.20
N ILE A 86 -8.94 -7.87 8.36
CA ILE A 86 -7.50 -8.14 8.26
C ILE A 86 -7.03 -7.66 6.89
N VAL A 87 -6.01 -6.80 6.90
CA VAL A 87 -5.35 -6.20 5.73
C VAL A 87 -3.84 -6.31 5.90
N ASP A 88 -3.12 -6.25 4.78
CA ASP A 88 -1.65 -6.34 4.73
C ASP A 88 -0.97 -5.03 5.14
N SER A 89 -1.60 -3.89 4.83
CA SER A 89 -1.09 -2.55 5.13
C SER A 89 -2.24 -1.54 5.26
N THR A 90 -2.00 -0.41 5.92
CA THR A 90 -2.84 0.81 5.89
C THR A 90 -2.24 1.90 4.98
N GLY A 91 -1.23 1.54 4.17
CA GLY A 91 -0.54 2.47 3.28
C GLY A 91 0.02 3.65 4.06
N GLU A 92 -0.21 4.85 3.52
CA GLU A 92 0.17 6.11 4.16
C GLU A 92 -0.84 6.60 5.20
N TRP A 93 -1.95 5.90 5.39
CA TRP A 93 -2.98 6.29 6.36
C TRP A 93 -2.65 5.77 7.76
N SER A 94 -2.96 6.59 8.76
CA SER A 94 -3.04 6.09 10.14
C SER A 94 -4.13 5.03 10.28
N ILE A 95 -4.00 4.17 11.30
CA ILE A 95 -4.99 3.11 11.54
C ILE A 95 -6.38 3.68 11.85
N GLU A 96 -6.45 4.84 12.48
CA GLU A 96 -7.70 5.55 12.79
C GLU A 96 -8.37 6.10 11.53
N GLU A 97 -7.61 6.78 10.66
CA GLU A 97 -8.11 7.28 9.38
C GLU A 97 -8.59 6.13 8.50
N TYR A 98 -7.83 5.04 8.44
CA TYR A 98 -8.22 3.84 7.71
C TYR A 98 -9.51 3.25 8.25
N ALA A 99 -9.64 3.12 9.58
CA ALA A 99 -10.84 2.60 10.22
C ALA A 99 -12.08 3.44 9.91
N VAL A 100 -11.96 4.77 9.93
CA VAL A 100 -13.04 5.68 9.53
C VAL A 100 -13.42 5.45 8.07
N LYS A 101 -12.45 5.34 7.17
CA LYS A 101 -12.72 5.08 5.73
C LYS A 101 -13.38 3.73 5.49
N VAL A 102 -12.96 2.69 6.18
CA VAL A 102 -13.62 1.37 6.14
C VAL A 102 -15.07 1.49 6.59
N PHE A 103 -15.32 2.20 7.69
CA PHE A 103 -16.65 2.40 8.25
C PHE A 103 -17.56 3.19 7.29
N GLU A 104 -17.08 4.32 6.75
CA GLU A 104 -17.78 5.15 5.76
C GLU A 104 -18.20 4.31 4.53
N LYS A 105 -17.32 3.44 4.04
CA LYS A 105 -17.60 2.58 2.87
C LYS A 105 -18.58 1.45 3.16
N THR A 106 -18.56 0.92 4.38
CA THR A 106 -19.26 -0.31 4.72
C THR A 106 -20.69 -0.07 5.24
N LYS A 107 -21.02 1.15 5.67
CA LYS A 107 -22.33 1.47 6.27
C LYS A 107 -22.69 0.58 7.47
N LEU A 108 -21.73 0.26 8.32
CA LEU A 108 -22.03 -0.47 9.57
C LEU A 108 -22.86 0.44 10.49
N GLY A 109 -24.10 0.07 10.79
CA GLY A 109 -25.02 0.86 11.63
C GLY A 109 -26.47 0.81 11.09
N PRO A 110 -27.48 1.19 11.89
CA PRO A 110 -28.85 1.28 11.40
C PRO A 110 -28.88 2.27 10.24
N THR A 111 -29.47 1.83 9.12
CA THR A 111 -29.60 2.58 7.88
C THR A 111 -29.99 4.02 8.18
N MET A 112 -29.07 4.97 8.01
CA MET A 112 -29.44 6.38 7.93
C MET A 112 -30.07 6.59 6.56
N GLU A 113 -31.39 6.41 6.53
CA GLU A 113 -32.28 6.87 5.48
C GLU A 113 -32.43 8.39 5.69
N TYR A 114 -32.00 9.18 4.69
CA TYR A 114 -32.36 10.59 4.56
C TYR A 114 -33.47 10.72 3.53
#